data_AF-A0A2E7FLI4-F1
#
_entry.id   AF-A0A2E7FLI4-F1
#
_cell.length_a   1.000
_cell.length_b   1.000
_cell.length_c   1.000
_cell.angle_alpha   90.00
_cell.angle_beta   90.00
_cell.angle_gamma   90.00
#
_symmetry.space_group_name_H-M   'P 1'
#
loop_
_entity.id
_entity.type
_entity.pdbx_description
1 polymer ?
#
loop_
_entity_poly.entity_id
_entity_poly.type
_entity_poly.pdbx_seq_one_letter_code
_entity_poly.pdbx_strand_id
1 'polypeptide(L)' 'MEELEWSKENGAVLIKGLPKIEDIDPSNSSCRDFYQRLVALNLPLLTYVSDEDSFSKTNNALADRQLLRFPLEC' A
#
# COMPACT_ATOMS: atom_id res chain seq x y z
N MET A 1 3.62 -2.73 -12.30
CA MET A 1 2.38 -2.32 -13.01
C MET A 1 1.71 -3.52 -13.65
N GLU A 2 2.42 -4.29 -14.48
CA GLU A 2 1.89 -5.51 -15.11
C GLU A 2 1.22 -6.48 -14.12
N GLU A 3 1.89 -6.85 -13.03
CA GLU A 3 1.33 -7.74 -12.00
C GLU A 3 0.03 -7.23 -11.35
N LEU A 4 -0.14 -5.91 -11.23
CA LEU A 4 -1.33 -5.32 -10.66
C LEU A 4 -2.54 -5.49 -11.59
N GLU A 5 -2.30 -5.30 -12.89
CA GLU A 5 -3.32 -5.44 -13.93
C GLU A 5 -3.70 -6.90 -14.10
N TRP A 6 -2.70 -7.78 -14.19
CA TRP A 6 -2.91 -9.22 -14.20
C TRP A 6 -3.72 -9.68 -12.99
N SER A 7 -3.39 -9.19 -11.78
CA SER A 7 -4.15 -9.51 -10.57
C SER A 7 -5.61 -9.10 -10.68
N LYS A 8 -5.90 -7.89 -11.20
CA LYS A 8 -7.27 -7.42 -11.42
C LYS A 8 -8.03 -8.30 -12.41
N GLU A 9 -7.39 -8.61 -13.54
CA GLU A 9 -7.96 -9.47 -14.59
C GLU A 9 -8.27 -10.88 -14.07
N ASN A 10 -7.48 -11.36 -13.11
CA ASN A 10 -7.67 -12.64 -12.44
C ASN A 10 -8.57 -12.58 -11.19
N GLY A 11 -9.33 -11.49 -11.02
CA GLY A 11 -10.39 -11.40 -10.02
C GLY A 11 -9.95 -10.86 -8.66
N ALA A 12 -8.78 -10.22 -8.56
CA ALA A 12 -8.42 -9.50 -7.35
C ALA A 12 -9.44 -8.37 -7.06
N VAL A 13 -9.82 -8.26 -5.78
CA VAL A 13 -10.80 -7.29 -5.29
C VAL A 13 -10.19 -6.24 -4.36
N LEU A 14 -8.94 -6.42 -3.92
CA LEU A 14 -8.21 -5.50 -3.06
C LEU A 14 -6.71 -5.76 -3.15
N ILE A 15 -5.91 -4.76 -2.77
CA ILE A 15 -4.48 -4.93 -2.48
C ILE A 15 -4.28 -4.82 -0.97
N LYS A 16 -3.49 -5.74 -0.41
CA LYS A 16 -3.08 -5.68 0.99
C LYS A 16 -1.59 -5.34 1.05
N GLY A 17 -1.25 -4.19 1.62
CA GLY A 17 0.14 -3.77 1.85
C GLY A 17 0.52 -3.86 3.32
N LEU A 18 1.79 -4.13 3.59
CA LEU A 18 2.38 -4.15 4.94
C LEU A 18 3.64 -3.25 4.96
N PRO A 19 3.47 -1.92 4.85
CA PRO A 19 4.56 -0.94 4.69
C PRO A 19 5.76 -1.15 5.62
N LYS A 20 5.48 -1.43 6.91
CA LYS A 20 6.51 -1.63 7.93
C LYS A 20 7.36 -2.89 7.77
N ILE A 21 6.82 -3.92 7.11
CA ILE A 21 7.49 -5.22 6.88
C ILE A 21 8.18 -5.19 5.51
N GLU A 22 7.51 -4.58 4.54
CA GLU A 22 8.00 -4.43 3.17
C GLU A 22 9.02 -3.29 3.03
N ASP A 23 9.15 -2.46 4.08
CA ASP A 23 9.99 -1.25 4.14
C ASP A 23 9.67 -0.25 3.01
N ILE A 24 8.38 -0.04 2.77
CA ILE A 24 7.84 0.86 1.75
C ILE A 24 7.20 2.07 2.43
N ASP A 25 7.65 3.28 2.10
CA ASP A 25 7.01 4.52 2.53
C ASP A 25 5.80 4.85 1.62
N PRO A 26 4.56 4.76 2.13
CA PRO A 26 3.37 5.02 1.32
C PRO A 26 3.18 6.51 0.99
N SER A 27 3.90 7.40 1.65
CA SER A 27 3.90 8.84 1.34
C SER A 27 4.87 9.21 0.21
N ASN A 28 5.71 8.26 -0.23
CA ASN A 28 6.69 8.53 -1.26
C ASN A 28 6.00 8.86 -2.60
N SER A 29 6.37 10.03 -3.15
CA SER A 29 5.83 10.49 -4.43
C SER A 29 6.05 9.53 -5.60
N SER A 30 7.06 8.67 -5.56
CA SER A 30 7.29 7.62 -6.57
C SER A 30 6.18 6.56 -6.58
N CYS A 31 5.38 6.44 -5.53
CA CYS A 31 4.22 5.55 -5.46
C CYS A 31 2.96 6.16 -6.09
N ARG A 32 2.99 7.42 -6.54
CA ARG A 32 1.81 8.11 -7.11
C ARG A 32 1.17 7.32 -8.25
N ASP A 33 1.98 6.90 -9.22
CA ASP A 33 1.46 6.19 -10.41
C ASP A 33 0.79 4.87 -10.01
N PHE A 34 1.31 4.20 -8.98
CA PHE A 34 0.71 3.00 -8.42
C PHE A 34 -0.66 3.30 -7.80
N TYR A 35 -0.79 4.35 -6.97
CA TYR A 35 -2.08 4.72 -6.37
C TYR A 35 -3.11 5.15 -7.40
N GLN A 36 -2.70 5.94 -8.40
CA GLN A 36 -3.58 6.31 -9.51
C GLN A 36 -4.06 5.08 -10.29
N ARG A 37 -3.19 4.07 -10.47
CA ARG A 37 -3.59 2.81 -11.10
C ARG A 37 -4.60 2.03 -10.24
N LEU A 38 -4.43 2.00 -8.91
CA LEU A 38 -5.41 1.38 -8.01
C LEU A 38 -6.80 2.02 -8.15
N VAL A 39 -6.86 3.35 -8.19
CA VAL A 39 -8.11 4.09 -8.41
C VAL A 39 -8.72 3.73 -9.77
N ALA A 40 -7.91 3.74 -10.84
CA ALA A 40 -8.38 3.41 -12.19
C ALA A 40 -8.91 1.97 -12.30
N LEU A 41 -8.33 1.02 -11.57
CA LEU A 41 -8.77 -0.39 -11.54
C LEU A 41 -9.88 -0.67 -10.52
N ASN A 42 -10.32 0.35 -9.78
CA ASN A 42 -11.24 0.24 -8.66
C ASN A 42 -10.80 -0.86 -7.67
N LEU A 43 -9.53 -0.78 -7.26
CA LEU A 43 -8.90 -1.69 -6.31
C LEU A 43 -8.63 -0.94 -4.99
N PRO A 44 -9.36 -1.23 -3.91
CA PRO A 44 -9.09 -0.65 -2.60
C PRO A 44 -7.75 -1.15 -2.03
N LEU A 45 -7.06 -0.26 -1.32
CA LEU A 45 -5.85 -0.57 -0.57
C LEU A 45 -6.20 -0.82 0.91
N LEU A 46 -5.92 -2.01 1.40
CA LEU A 46 -5.93 -2.37 2.81
C LEU A 46 -4.50 -2.33 3.34
N THR A 47 -4.25 -1.57 4.41
CA THR A 47 -2.91 -1.41 4.98
C THR A 47 -2.95 -1.48 6.50
N TYR A 48 -1.85 -1.90 7.09
CA TYR A 48 -1.71 -2.10 8.52
C TYR A 48 -0.92 -0.96 9.17
N VAL A 49 -1.54 -0.29 10.16
CA VAL A 49 -1.03 0.93 10.82
C VAL A 49 -0.94 0.79 12.35
N SER A 50 -0.75 -0.44 12.85
CA SER A 50 -0.48 -0.66 14.27
C SER A 50 0.89 -1.28 14.51
N ASP A 51 1.35 -1.14 15.74
CA ASP A 51 2.47 -1.90 16.23
C ASP A 51 2.12 -3.39 16.18
N GLU A 52 2.98 -4.16 15.51
CA GLU A 52 3.10 -5.59 15.76
C GLU A 52 4.58 -5.88 15.90
N ASP A 53 4.90 -6.60 16.96
CA ASP A 53 6.22 -7.15 17.24
C ASP A 53 6.35 -8.62 16.81
N SER A 54 5.36 -9.14 16.07
CA SER A 54 5.32 -10.53 15.60
C SER A 54 6.39 -10.84 14.54
N PHE A 55 6.96 -9.82 13.90
CA PHE A 55 7.96 -9.96 12.84
C PHE A 55 9.34 -9.53 13.34
N SER A 56 10.40 -10.27 12.94
CA SER A 56 11.78 -10.02 13.38
C SER A 56 12.39 -8.74 12.83
N LYS A 57 11.78 -8.14 11.80
CA LYS A 57 12.16 -6.84 11.23
C LYS A 57 10.89 -6.04 10.99
N THR A 58 10.80 -4.89 11.65
CA THR A 58 9.72 -3.92 11.47
C THR A 58 10.30 -2.52 11.50
N ASN A 59 9.81 -1.66 10.59
CA ASN A 59 10.07 -0.24 10.63
C ASN A 59 8.80 0.48 11.11
N ASN A 60 8.68 0.67 12.43
CA ASN A 60 7.46 1.23 13.03
C ASN A 60 7.19 2.69 12.62
N ALA A 61 8.19 3.42 12.10
CA ALA A 61 7.96 4.75 11.53
C ALA A 61 7.00 4.71 10.33
N LEU A 62 6.98 3.59 9.59
CA LEU A 62 6.08 3.38 8.45
C LEU A 62 4.66 2.96 8.86
N ALA A 63 4.39 2.77 10.16
CA ALA A 63 3.06 2.51 10.68
C ALA A 63 2.26 3.81 10.96
N ASP A 64 2.85 4.99 10.73
CA ASP A 64 2.17 6.26 10.94
C ASP A 64 1.03 6.46 9.92
N ARG A 65 -0.18 6.66 10.45
CA ARG A 65 -1.40 6.93 9.67
C ARG A 65 -1.29 8.18 8.82
N GLN A 66 -0.46 9.17 9.19
CA GLN A 66 -0.26 10.38 8.40
C GLN A 66 0.38 10.09 7.04
N LEU A 67 1.18 9.03 6.93
CA LEU A 67 1.80 8.63 5.66
C LEU A 67 0.76 8.14 4.64
N LEU A 68 -0.44 7.73 5.12
CA LEU A 68 -1.55 7.34 4.26
C LEU A 68 -2.35 8.53 3.72
N ARG A 69 -2.06 9.76 4.12
CA ARG A 69 -2.79 10.92 3.59
C ARG A 69 -2.50 11.11 2.10
N PHE A 70 -1.25 10.92 1.68
CA PHE A 70 -0.85 11.02 0.28
C PHE A 70 -1.63 10.07 -0.65
N PRO A 71 -1.72 8.75 -0.39
CA PRO A 71 -2.52 7.85 -1.23
C PRO A 71 -4.01 8.15 -1.23
N LEU A 72 -4.56 8.79 -0.19
CA LEU A 72 -5.97 9.20 -0.12
C LEU A 72 -6.29 10.46 -0.94
N GLU A 73 -5.28 11.26 -1.27
CA GLU A 73 -5.39 12.50 -2.04
C GLU A 73 -5.08 12.30 -3.54
N CYS A 74 -4.76 11.08 -3.97
CA CYS A 74 -4.36 10.75 -5.35
C CYS A 74 -5.54 10.49 -6.30
#